data_AF-A0A7R9GHQ5-F1
#
_entry.id   AF-A0A7R9GHQ5-F1
#
_cell.length_a   1.000
_cell.length_b   1.000
_cell.length_c   1.000
_cell.angle_alpha   90.00
_cell.angle_beta   90.00
_cell.angle_gamma   90.00
#
_symmetry.space_group_name_H-M   'P 1'
#
loop_
_entity.id
_entity.type
_entity.pdbx_description
1 polymer ?
#
loop_
_entity_poly.entity_id
_entity_poly.type
_entity_poly.pdbx_seq_one_letter_code
_entity_poly.pdbx_strand_id
1 'polypeptide(L)'
;MDFDFEKEIEPDSTQPVEVSAPSEKGGEEATKGVEREADKSKMGLPVEFYFCLHVMGPLGFLATLFVFVATAFAQYHWQTRERYRKWLPDIIKNRQDTKTTYIVRIRHANNTNETITFHGPPGPDETPGPVKWVRPYFDCGRSNKWIFGASVPVADIYPRHTSFRHIEYPTFTAVSVMEMDFDRIDINQCPLGKGNPGPNVFAGTDFCKKETTECEPLHGYGFRRGGYQCRCNPGFRLPNVVRRPYLGQILERATAAEFERGFNCVPIGCESYLSLQI
;
A
#
# COMPACT_ATOMS: atom_id res chain seq x y z
N MET A 1 -1.23 0.00 -30.10
CA MET A 1 -0.04 -0.10 -29.22
C MET A 1 -0.49 -1.02 -28.10
N ASP A 2 -0.36 -2.31 -28.34
CA ASP A 2 -0.70 -3.34 -27.36
C ASP A 2 0.59 -3.65 -26.60
N PHE A 3 0.56 -3.45 -25.28
CA PHE A 3 1.65 -3.77 -24.39
C PHE A 3 1.42 -5.19 -23.88
N ASP A 4 1.97 -6.18 -24.57
CA ASP A 4 1.99 -7.56 -24.08
C ASP A 4 3.02 -7.68 -22.96
N PHE A 5 2.55 -7.65 -21.71
CA PHE A 5 3.33 -8.09 -20.55
C PHE A 5 3.35 -9.63 -20.55
N GLU A 6 4.20 -10.24 -21.36
CA GLU A 6 4.49 -11.68 -21.22
C GLU A 6 5.36 -11.90 -19.97
N LYS A 7 4.70 -12.36 -18.92
CA LYS A 7 5.31 -12.88 -17.70
C LYS A 7 5.75 -14.32 -17.94
N GLU A 8 6.96 -14.52 -18.46
CA GLU A 8 7.60 -15.84 -18.37
C GLU A 8 8.19 -16.01 -16.96
N ILE A 9 7.44 -16.70 -16.09
CA ILE A 9 8.02 -17.42 -14.96
C ILE A 9 8.37 -18.80 -15.51
N GLU A 10 9.66 -19.09 -15.67
CA GLU A 10 10.13 -20.47 -15.57
C GLU A 10 11.25 -20.58 -14.52
N PRO A 11 11.22 -21.63 -13.67
CA PRO A 11 12.17 -21.83 -12.60
C PRO A 11 13.39 -22.56 -13.15
N ASP A 12 14.58 -22.08 -12.83
CA ASP A 12 15.78 -22.92 -12.96
C ASP A 12 16.49 -23.06 -11.61
N SER A 13 17.22 -24.15 -11.51
CA SER A 13 17.13 -25.14 -10.48
C SER A 13 18.49 -25.33 -9.82
N THR A 14 18.46 -25.59 -8.52
CA THR A 14 19.47 -26.32 -7.73
C THR A 14 20.90 -25.77 -7.65
N GLN A 15 21.34 -25.34 -6.45
CA GLN A 15 21.99 -26.22 -5.46
C GLN A 15 22.27 -25.48 -4.12
N PRO A 16 22.42 -26.22 -2.99
CA PRO A 16 22.25 -25.68 -1.65
C PRO A 16 23.54 -25.06 -1.12
N VAL A 17 23.45 -23.90 -0.47
CA VAL A 17 24.55 -23.38 0.36
C VAL A 17 24.09 -23.35 1.81
N GLU A 18 24.83 -24.11 2.61
CA GLU A 18 24.67 -24.32 4.04
C GLU A 18 24.63 -23.01 4.82
N VAL A 19 23.68 -22.97 5.76
CA VAL A 19 23.55 -21.93 6.78
C VAL A 19 24.70 -22.08 7.77
N SER A 20 25.56 -21.09 7.87
CA SER A 20 26.47 -20.92 9.01
C SER A 20 26.31 -19.51 9.58
N ALA A 21 25.93 -19.47 10.85
CA ALA A 21 25.83 -18.25 11.66
C ALA A 21 27.21 -17.91 12.28
N PRO A 22 27.55 -16.63 12.41
CA PRO A 22 28.46 -16.17 13.46
C PRO A 22 27.71 -15.20 14.40
N SER A 23 27.47 -15.59 15.66
CA SER A 23 28.34 -15.37 16.84
C SER A 23 28.41 -13.90 17.28
N GLU A 24 27.75 -13.63 18.41
CA GLU A 24 27.91 -12.43 19.23
C GLU A 24 29.36 -12.26 19.70
N LYS A 25 29.91 -11.04 19.61
CA LYS A 25 30.88 -10.49 20.58
C LYS A 25 30.65 -8.98 20.70
N GLY A 26 30.49 -8.53 21.94
CA GLY A 26 30.31 -7.13 22.31
C GLY A 26 31.61 -6.39 22.64
N GLY A 27 31.46 -5.08 22.81
CA GLY A 27 32.31 -4.17 23.58
C GLY A 27 33.53 -3.61 22.85
N GLU A 28 33.55 -2.31 22.52
CA GLU A 28 34.06 -1.28 23.44
C GLU A 28 33.80 0.14 22.89
N GLU A 29 33.53 1.04 23.81
CA GLU A 29 32.97 2.38 23.67
C GLU A 29 34.09 3.42 23.55
N ALA A 30 33.98 4.35 22.59
CA ALA A 30 34.82 5.55 22.53
C ALA A 30 33.93 6.77 22.30
N THR A 31 33.69 7.50 23.38
CA THR A 31 33.00 8.77 23.45
C THR A 31 33.85 9.88 22.83
N LYS A 32 33.26 10.69 21.92
CA LYS A 32 33.75 12.04 21.63
C LYS A 32 32.68 12.92 20.97
N GLY A 33 32.39 14.04 21.64
CA GLY A 33 32.05 15.33 21.04
C GLY A 33 30.65 15.49 20.43
N VAL A 34 29.69 15.91 21.26
CA VAL A 34 28.44 16.52 20.80
C VAL A 34 28.72 17.94 20.31
N GLU A 35 28.88 18.12 19.00
CA GLU A 35 28.63 19.39 18.34
C GLU A 35 27.20 19.36 17.79
N ARG A 36 26.33 20.25 18.31
CA ARG A 36 24.97 20.43 17.82
C ARG A 36 25.02 21.14 16.48
N GLU A 37 25.05 20.38 15.39
CA GLU A 37 24.73 20.94 14.08
C GLU A 37 23.20 21.02 13.95
N ALA A 38 22.70 22.25 13.92
CA ALA A 38 21.29 22.55 13.83
C ALA A 38 20.66 21.91 12.60
N ASP A 39 19.59 21.15 12.83
CA ASP A 39 18.72 20.53 11.84
C ASP A 39 18.29 21.55 10.77
N LYS A 40 18.89 21.49 9.58
CA LYS A 40 18.52 22.26 8.38
C LYS A 40 17.27 21.67 7.70
N SER A 41 16.28 21.23 8.48
CA SER A 41 14.98 20.75 7.97
C SER A 41 13.97 21.86 7.68
N LYS A 42 14.36 23.14 7.74
CA LYS A 42 13.51 24.28 7.38
C LYS A 42 14.17 25.16 6.33
N MET A 43 14.07 24.78 5.05
CA MET A 43 14.22 25.77 3.98
C MET A 43 13.52 25.31 2.69
N GLY A 44 12.19 25.39 2.71
CA GLY A 44 11.40 25.64 1.50
C GLY A 44 10.71 26.98 1.70
N LEU A 45 11.50 28.06 1.71
CA LEU A 45 10.93 29.40 1.64
C LEU A 45 10.40 29.63 0.22
N PRO A 46 9.24 30.28 0.04
CA PRO A 46 8.83 30.73 -1.28
C PRO A 46 9.84 31.77 -1.77
N VAL A 47 10.41 31.55 -2.94
CA VAL A 47 11.18 32.60 -3.63
C VAL A 47 10.14 33.58 -4.20
N GLU A 48 9.87 34.66 -3.47
CA GLU A 48 9.09 35.77 -4.00
C GLU A 48 9.90 36.46 -5.11
N PHE A 49 9.50 36.27 -6.36
CA PHE A 49 10.01 37.09 -7.46
C PHE A 49 9.16 38.36 -7.56
N TYR A 50 9.66 39.46 -7.00
CA TYR A 50 9.12 40.79 -7.23
C TYR A 50 9.59 41.28 -8.61
N PHE A 51 8.71 41.26 -9.61
CA PHE A 51 8.93 42.02 -10.84
C PHE A 51 8.38 43.44 -10.65
N CYS A 52 9.26 44.39 -10.38
CA CYS A 52 8.91 45.81 -10.33
C CYS A 52 8.93 46.38 -11.76
N LEU A 53 7.77 46.48 -12.40
CA LEU A 53 7.66 47.16 -13.70
C LEU A 53 7.54 48.67 -13.46
N HIS A 54 8.61 49.41 -13.69
CA HIS A 54 8.58 50.88 -13.66
C HIS A 54 8.05 51.42 -14.99
N VAL A 55 6.82 51.95 -15.00
CA VAL A 55 6.30 52.74 -16.12
C VAL A 55 6.44 54.21 -15.76
N MET A 56 7.38 54.92 -16.38
CA MET A 56 7.51 56.38 -16.22
C MET A 56 6.47 57.08 -17.09
N GLY A 57 5.45 57.66 -16.45
CA GLY A 57 4.55 58.63 -17.09
C GLY A 57 5.14 60.05 -17.05
N PRO A 58 4.72 60.97 -17.96
CA PRO A 58 5.33 62.29 -18.16
C PRO A 58 5.08 63.31 -17.03
N LEU A 59 4.41 62.91 -15.95
CA LEU A 59 4.13 63.75 -14.78
C LEU A 59 4.47 62.98 -13.50
N GLY A 60 5.76 62.70 -13.29
CA GLY A 60 6.42 62.61 -11.97
C GLY A 60 5.85 61.74 -10.84
N PHE A 61 4.80 60.95 -11.04
CA PHE A 61 4.23 60.07 -10.02
C PHE A 61 4.63 58.62 -10.29
N LEU A 62 5.47 58.08 -9.40
CA LEU A 62 5.77 56.66 -9.31
C LEU A 62 4.54 55.93 -8.76
N ALA A 63 3.68 55.43 -9.63
CA ALA A 63 2.65 54.47 -9.24
C ALA A 63 3.29 53.07 -9.22
N THR A 64 3.71 52.60 -8.04
CA THR A 64 4.13 51.21 -7.80
C THR A 64 2.89 50.33 -7.79
N LEU A 65 2.60 49.67 -8.90
CA LEU A 65 1.51 48.71 -9.02
C LEU A 65 2.03 47.34 -8.57
N PHE A 66 1.72 46.94 -7.33
CA PHE A 66 2.01 45.59 -6.83
C PHE A 66 1.09 44.58 -7.54
N VAL A 67 1.59 43.94 -8.59
CA VAL A 67 0.93 42.77 -9.17
C VAL A 67 1.25 41.58 -8.27
N PHE A 68 0.32 41.25 -7.36
CA PHE A 68 0.34 39.98 -6.66
C PHE A 68 0.06 38.86 -7.66
N VAL A 69 1.11 38.24 -8.20
CA VAL A 69 0.97 36.90 -8.78
C VAL A 69 0.79 35.96 -7.59
N ALA A 70 -0.46 35.74 -7.20
CA ALA A 70 -0.79 34.66 -6.29
C ALA A 70 -0.29 33.37 -6.95
N THR A 71 0.81 32.81 -6.43
CA THR A 71 1.30 31.49 -6.81
C THR A 71 0.28 30.47 -6.32
N ALA A 72 -0.74 30.27 -7.15
CA ALA A 72 -1.82 29.32 -6.93
C ALA A 72 -1.34 27.87 -7.11
N PHE A 73 -0.26 27.45 -6.44
CA PHE A 73 0.20 26.05 -6.45
C PHE A 73 0.90 25.61 -5.15
N ALA A 74 0.74 26.34 -4.03
CA ALA A 74 1.36 25.96 -2.77
C ALA A 74 0.39 25.38 -1.72
N GLN A 75 -0.84 25.02 -2.09
CA GLN A 75 -1.69 24.14 -1.26
C GLN A 75 -1.29 22.66 -1.49
N TYR A 76 0.00 22.34 -1.45
CA TYR A 76 0.44 20.95 -1.57
C TYR A 76 0.21 20.26 -0.23
N HIS A 77 -0.96 19.63 -0.11
CA HIS A 77 -1.41 18.86 1.05
C HIS A 77 -0.28 17.96 1.59
N TRP A 78 -0.13 17.91 2.92
CA TRP A 78 0.83 17.05 3.61
C TRP A 78 0.74 15.57 3.19
N GLN A 79 -0.43 15.13 2.70
CA GLN A 79 -0.72 13.80 2.15
C GLN A 79 0.13 13.50 0.92
N THR A 80 0.18 14.46 -0.01
CA THR A 80 1.03 14.38 -1.20
C THR A 80 2.50 14.38 -0.80
N ARG A 81 2.87 15.13 0.24
CA ARG A 81 4.23 15.09 0.79
C ARG A 81 4.62 13.71 1.35
N GLU A 82 3.71 12.97 2.00
CA GLU A 82 4.02 11.63 2.54
C GLU A 82 4.38 10.64 1.42
N ARG A 83 3.58 10.60 0.35
CA ARG A 83 3.78 9.64 -0.76
C ARG A 83 5.07 9.91 -1.52
N TYR A 84 5.34 11.18 -1.82
CA TYR A 84 6.50 11.57 -2.60
C TYR A 84 7.79 11.39 -1.79
N ARG A 85 7.79 11.72 -0.49
CA ARG A 85 8.97 11.55 0.38
C ARG A 85 9.40 10.10 0.59
N LYS A 86 8.55 9.12 0.24
CA LYS A 86 8.94 7.69 0.29
C LYS A 86 9.89 7.29 -0.84
N TRP A 87 9.94 8.07 -1.91
CA TRP A 87 10.72 7.76 -3.12
C TRP A 87 11.63 8.91 -3.57
N LEU A 88 11.24 10.16 -3.29
CA LEU A 88 11.90 11.37 -3.77
C LEU A 88 12.33 12.31 -2.62
N PRO A 89 13.45 13.05 -2.79
CA PRO A 89 14.41 12.91 -3.89
C PRO A 89 15.17 11.58 -3.78
N ASP A 90 15.41 10.95 -4.92
CA ASP A 90 16.16 9.70 -5.01
C ASP A 90 17.66 9.99 -4.96
N ILE A 91 18.16 10.25 -3.76
CA ILE A 91 19.56 10.56 -3.50
C ILE A 91 20.30 9.24 -3.26
N ILE A 92 20.98 8.75 -4.29
CA ILE A 92 21.82 7.56 -4.19
C ILE A 92 23.08 7.93 -3.40
N LYS A 93 23.14 7.52 -2.12
CA LYS A 93 24.35 7.69 -1.27
C LYS A 93 25.43 6.63 -1.53
N ASN A 94 25.03 5.49 -2.10
CA ASN A 94 25.88 4.31 -2.37
C ASN A 94 26.14 4.13 -3.87
N ARG A 95 26.75 2.99 -4.27
CA ARG A 95 26.93 2.62 -5.68
C ARG A 95 25.59 2.28 -6.35
N GLN A 96 25.42 2.71 -7.59
CA GLN A 96 24.17 2.57 -8.36
C GLN A 96 23.79 1.10 -8.66
N ASP A 97 24.78 0.21 -8.74
CA ASP A 97 24.63 -1.24 -8.97
C ASP A 97 23.76 -1.95 -7.92
N THR A 98 23.41 -1.26 -6.82
CA THR A 98 22.52 -1.78 -5.78
C THR A 98 21.04 -1.76 -6.17
N LYS A 99 20.66 -1.08 -7.26
CA LYS A 99 19.26 -1.04 -7.72
C LYS A 99 18.94 -2.22 -8.62
N THR A 100 17.77 -2.81 -8.41
CA THR A 100 17.19 -3.86 -9.26
C THR A 100 17.18 -3.42 -10.71
N THR A 101 17.68 -4.27 -11.61
CA THR A 101 17.70 -4.01 -13.05
C THR A 101 16.58 -4.79 -13.73
N TYR A 102 15.77 -4.10 -14.52
CA TYR A 102 14.70 -4.69 -15.31
C TYR A 102 15.10 -4.73 -16.78
N ILE A 103 14.71 -5.81 -17.45
CA ILE A 103 14.93 -6.00 -18.89
C ILE A 103 13.57 -6.04 -19.56
N VAL A 104 13.30 -5.08 -20.44
CA VAL A 104 12.07 -5.03 -21.24
C VAL A 104 12.43 -5.39 -22.67
N ARG A 105 11.74 -6.40 -23.21
CA ARG A 105 11.86 -6.82 -24.61
C ARG A 105 10.65 -6.29 -25.36
N ILE A 106 10.88 -5.40 -26.33
CA ILE A 106 9.83 -4.77 -27.14
C ILE A 106 9.90 -5.37 -28.54
N ARG A 107 8.82 -6.03 -28.96
CA ARG A 107 8.65 -6.47 -30.34
C ARG A 107 7.78 -5.47 -31.08
N HIS A 108 8.35 -4.85 -32.10
CA HIS A 108 7.67 -3.86 -32.91
C HIS A 108 6.80 -4.53 -33.99
N ALA A 109 5.77 -3.82 -34.45
CA ALA A 109 4.86 -4.29 -35.49
C ALA A 109 5.56 -4.58 -36.84
N ASN A 110 6.72 -3.98 -37.08
CA ASN A 110 7.60 -4.26 -38.23
C ASN A 110 8.49 -5.51 -38.03
N ASN A 111 8.25 -6.32 -36.99
CA ASN A 111 9.06 -7.47 -36.57
C ASN A 111 10.49 -7.15 -36.11
N THR A 112 10.81 -5.91 -35.71
CA THR A 112 12.09 -5.61 -35.05
C THR A 112 12.00 -5.79 -33.54
N ASN A 113 13.01 -6.42 -32.95
CA ASN A 113 13.11 -6.61 -31.51
C ASN A 113 14.08 -5.60 -30.90
N GLU A 114 13.66 -4.95 -29.83
CA GLU A 114 14.47 -4.06 -29.02
C GLU A 114 14.52 -4.60 -27.59
N THR A 115 15.65 -4.46 -26.92
CA THR A 115 15.78 -4.82 -25.51
C THR A 115 16.37 -3.65 -24.75
N ILE A 116 15.64 -3.18 -23.74
CA ILE A 116 16.00 -2.03 -22.93
C ILE A 116 16.24 -2.53 -21.50
N THR A 117 17.38 -2.18 -20.95
CA THR A 117 17.74 -2.45 -19.56
C THR A 117 17.71 -1.16 -18.78
N PHE A 118 16.98 -1.12 -17.66
CA PHE A 118 16.92 0.07 -16.81
C PHE A 118 16.89 -0.32 -15.32
N HIS A 119 17.30 0.61 -14.46
CA HIS A 119 17.24 0.42 -13.01
C HIS A 119 15.87 0.85 -12.48
N GLY A 120 15.14 -0.08 -11.88
CA GLY A 120 13.78 0.13 -11.41
C GLY A 120 13.62 0.17 -9.89
N PRO A 121 12.37 0.17 -9.39
CA PRO A 121 12.09 -0.06 -7.98
C PRO A 121 12.52 -1.46 -7.53
N PRO A 122 12.64 -1.69 -6.20
CA PRO A 122 12.94 -3.01 -5.65
C PRO A 122 12.09 -4.14 -6.26
N GLY A 123 12.70 -5.30 -6.46
CA GLY A 123 11.99 -6.50 -6.92
C GLY A 123 10.90 -6.98 -5.94
N PRO A 124 9.94 -7.81 -6.37
CA PRO A 124 8.91 -8.36 -5.48
C PRO A 124 9.45 -9.21 -4.31
N ASP A 125 10.64 -9.76 -4.48
CA ASP A 125 11.40 -10.55 -3.51
C ASP A 125 12.25 -9.70 -2.55
N GLU A 126 12.47 -8.42 -2.89
CA GLU A 126 13.24 -7.51 -2.07
C GLU A 126 12.42 -6.93 -0.91
N THR A 127 13.08 -6.66 0.22
CA THR A 127 12.47 -6.02 1.39
C THR A 127 13.19 -4.71 1.73
N PRO A 128 12.51 -3.54 1.65
CA PRO A 128 11.11 -3.33 1.27
C PRO A 128 10.85 -3.47 -0.24
N GLY A 129 9.71 -4.06 -0.62
CA GLY A 129 9.35 -4.31 -2.02
C GLY A 129 9.00 -3.07 -2.85
N PRO A 130 8.53 -3.24 -4.10
CA PRO A 130 8.34 -2.16 -5.08
C PRO A 130 7.27 -1.15 -4.68
N VAL A 131 6.34 -1.56 -3.82
CA VAL A 131 5.16 -0.79 -3.44
C VAL A 131 5.28 -0.32 -2.01
N LYS A 132 5.13 1.00 -1.80
CA LYS A 132 5.05 1.59 -0.46
C LYS A 132 3.63 2.07 -0.18
N TRP A 133 3.00 1.44 0.81
CA TRP A 133 1.68 1.81 1.32
C TRP A 133 1.75 3.08 2.16
N VAL A 134 0.71 3.92 2.11
CA VAL A 134 0.55 5.08 2.99
C VAL A 134 -0.51 4.84 4.04
N ARG A 135 -0.43 5.53 5.18
CA ARG A 135 -1.46 5.40 6.21
C ARG A 135 -2.80 5.93 5.69
N PRO A 136 -3.94 5.31 6.06
CA PRO A 136 -5.25 5.84 5.70
C PRO A 136 -5.43 7.27 6.23
N TYR A 137 -6.05 8.14 5.44
CA TYR A 137 -6.34 9.51 5.83
C TYR A 137 -7.67 9.99 5.23
N PHE A 138 -8.26 11.01 5.83
CA PHE A 138 -9.48 11.64 5.30
C PHE A 138 -9.12 12.75 4.30
N ASP A 139 -9.60 12.63 3.06
CA ASP A 139 -9.29 13.52 1.94
C ASP A 139 -10.27 14.71 1.88
N CYS A 140 -10.05 15.70 2.75
CA CYS A 140 -10.85 16.93 2.80
C CYS A 140 -10.74 17.74 1.49
N GLY A 141 -11.88 18.09 0.90
CA GLY A 141 -11.95 19.08 -0.18
C GLY A 141 -11.87 18.52 -1.61
N ARG A 142 -11.34 17.31 -1.80
CA ARG A 142 -11.39 16.62 -3.11
C ARG A 142 -12.47 15.54 -3.13
N SER A 143 -12.31 14.49 -2.33
CA SER A 143 -13.25 13.36 -2.31
C SER A 143 -14.12 13.28 -1.04
N ASN A 144 -13.76 13.99 0.04
CA ASN A 144 -14.44 13.99 1.34
C ASN A 144 -14.70 12.58 1.89
N LYS A 145 -13.72 11.69 1.74
CA LYS A 145 -13.76 10.29 2.16
C LYS A 145 -12.45 9.84 2.79
N TRP A 146 -12.51 8.73 3.52
CA TRP A 146 -11.31 8.02 3.95
C TRP A 146 -10.67 7.33 2.74
N ILE A 147 -9.39 7.59 2.52
CA ILE A 147 -8.61 7.02 1.42
C ILE A 147 -7.41 6.28 2.00
N PHE A 148 -7.12 5.15 1.39
CA PHE A 148 -5.86 4.42 1.54
C PHE A 148 -5.16 4.35 0.18
N GLY A 149 -3.84 4.27 0.18
CA GLY A 149 -3.11 4.33 -1.08
C GLY A 149 -1.77 3.64 -1.06
N ALA A 150 -1.30 3.35 -2.26
CA ALA A 150 0.00 2.80 -2.55
C ALA A 150 0.76 3.75 -3.48
N SER A 151 2.08 3.75 -3.37
CA SER A 151 2.95 4.55 -4.23
C SER A 151 4.10 3.70 -4.75
N VAL A 152 4.41 3.89 -6.03
CA VAL A 152 5.56 3.29 -6.71
C VAL A 152 6.34 4.41 -7.41
N PRO A 153 7.67 4.36 -7.45
CA PRO A 153 8.44 5.33 -8.19
C PRO A 153 8.34 5.04 -9.69
N VAL A 154 8.41 6.09 -10.48
CA VAL A 154 8.63 5.98 -11.92
C VAL A 154 10.13 6.06 -12.13
N ALA A 155 10.68 4.95 -12.58
CA ALA A 155 12.08 4.89 -12.98
C ALA A 155 12.29 5.68 -14.25
N ASP A 156 13.38 6.43 -14.28
CA ASP A 156 13.82 7.08 -15.48
C ASP A 156 14.39 6.06 -16.46
N ILE A 157 13.76 5.93 -17.63
CA ILE A 157 14.20 5.03 -18.70
C ILE A 157 15.22 5.74 -19.61
N TYR A 158 15.61 6.99 -19.32
CA TYR A 158 16.44 7.75 -20.25
C TYR A 158 17.73 7.02 -20.67
N PRO A 159 18.00 7.02 -21.99
CA PRO A 159 19.30 7.15 -22.58
C PRO A 159 19.53 8.65 -22.89
N ARG A 160 19.85 9.49 -21.89
CA ARG A 160 20.00 10.94 -22.12
C ARG A 160 21.28 11.22 -22.91
N HIS A 161 21.11 11.38 -24.23
CA HIS A 161 21.93 12.13 -25.20
C HIS A 161 23.45 11.97 -25.18
N THR A 162 23.99 11.01 -24.44
CA THR A 162 25.40 10.71 -24.38
C THR A 162 25.54 9.19 -24.38
N SER A 163 26.48 8.68 -25.18
CA SER A 163 26.86 7.27 -25.16
C SER A 163 27.65 6.89 -23.90
N PHE A 164 27.77 7.82 -22.94
CA PHE A 164 28.57 7.68 -21.73
C PHE A 164 27.72 7.20 -20.56
N ARG A 165 27.49 5.89 -20.53
CA ARG A 165 26.73 5.20 -19.46
C ARG A 165 27.29 5.35 -18.04
N HIS A 166 28.51 5.87 -17.88
CA HIS A 166 29.16 6.07 -16.58
C HIS A 166 28.84 7.43 -15.92
N ILE A 167 28.14 8.33 -16.62
CA ILE A 167 27.75 9.68 -16.12
C ILE A 167 26.24 9.74 -15.84
N GLU A 168 25.48 8.73 -16.30
CA GLU A 168 24.03 8.69 -16.14
C GLU A 168 23.67 8.08 -14.78
N TYR A 169 23.00 8.86 -13.94
CA TYR A 169 22.51 8.41 -12.63
C TYR A 169 21.07 7.94 -12.78
N PRO A 170 20.76 6.65 -12.61
CA PRO A 170 19.39 6.16 -12.68
C PRO A 170 18.62 6.69 -11.46
N THR A 171 17.81 7.71 -11.67
CA THR A 171 17.00 8.34 -10.61
C THR A 171 15.52 8.08 -10.83
N PHE A 172 14.75 8.03 -9.74
CA PHE A 172 13.30 8.13 -9.84
C PHE A 172 12.92 9.58 -10.19
N THR A 173 12.13 9.76 -11.25
CA THR A 173 11.72 11.09 -11.75
C THR A 173 10.32 11.47 -11.31
N ALA A 174 9.46 10.48 -11.09
CA ALA A 174 8.10 10.70 -10.63
C ALA A 174 7.66 9.60 -9.66
N VAL A 175 6.46 9.75 -9.11
CA VAL A 175 5.81 8.75 -8.27
C VAL A 175 4.41 8.54 -8.82
N SER A 176 4.08 7.29 -9.14
CA SER A 176 2.72 6.89 -9.44
C SER A 176 2.02 6.50 -8.14
N VAL A 177 0.80 6.99 -7.96
CA VAL A 177 0.01 6.76 -6.76
C VAL A 177 -1.32 6.13 -7.16
N MET A 178 -1.66 5.04 -6.49
CA MET A 178 -2.98 4.44 -6.58
C MET A 178 -3.72 4.67 -5.26
N GLU A 179 -4.95 5.14 -5.35
CA GLU A 179 -5.82 5.44 -4.22
C GLU A 179 -7.07 4.56 -4.26
N MET A 180 -7.50 4.09 -3.10
CA MET A 180 -8.73 3.32 -2.92
C MET A 180 -9.57 3.92 -1.79
N ASP A 181 -10.89 3.85 -1.96
CA ASP A 181 -11.85 4.21 -0.92
C ASP A 181 -11.71 3.22 0.23
N PHE A 182 -11.39 3.73 1.42
CA PHE A 182 -11.12 2.91 2.59
C PHE A 182 -12.36 2.10 3.00
N ASP A 183 -13.56 2.65 2.76
CA ASP A 183 -14.83 2.01 3.11
C ASP A 183 -15.08 0.72 2.31
N ARG A 184 -14.37 0.52 1.19
CA ARG A 184 -14.48 -0.67 0.34
C ARG A 184 -13.53 -1.80 0.73
N ILE A 185 -12.63 -1.57 1.68
CA ILE A 185 -11.68 -2.58 2.14
C ILE A 185 -12.39 -3.45 3.18
N ASP A 186 -12.47 -4.75 2.90
CA ASP A 186 -13.03 -5.72 3.84
C ASP A 186 -12.16 -5.88 5.08
N ILE A 187 -12.80 -6.09 6.23
CA ILE A 187 -12.13 -6.51 7.47
C ILE A 187 -12.44 -7.96 7.78
N ASN A 188 -11.46 -8.69 8.32
CA ASN A 188 -11.66 -10.07 8.76
C ASN A 188 -11.79 -10.12 10.28
N GLN A 189 -13.02 -10.34 10.77
CA GLN A 189 -13.33 -10.38 12.20
C GLN A 189 -13.16 -11.78 12.83
N CYS A 190 -13.00 -12.81 12.00
CA CYS A 190 -12.87 -14.19 12.45
C CYS A 190 -11.56 -14.42 13.24
N PRO A 191 -11.47 -15.47 14.07
CA PRO A 191 -10.26 -15.78 14.82
C PRO A 191 -9.05 -16.03 13.88
N LEU A 192 -7.85 -15.89 14.44
CA LEU A 192 -6.61 -16.22 13.71
C LEU A 192 -6.58 -17.71 13.38
N GLY A 193 -6.09 -18.04 12.18
CA GLY A 193 -6.04 -19.40 11.70
C GLY A 193 -5.45 -19.49 10.29
N LYS A 194 -5.59 -20.64 9.63
CA LYS A 194 -5.05 -20.85 8.27
C LYS A 194 -5.60 -19.84 7.24
N GLY A 195 -6.86 -19.43 7.37
CA GLY A 195 -7.52 -18.43 6.50
C GLY A 195 -7.45 -16.99 7.01
N ASN A 196 -6.86 -16.76 8.19
CA ASN A 196 -6.67 -15.44 8.77
C ASN A 196 -5.30 -15.39 9.47
N PRO A 197 -4.20 -15.40 8.69
CA PRO A 197 -2.87 -15.28 9.25
C PRO A 197 -2.70 -13.90 9.89
N GLY A 198 -2.06 -13.86 11.05
CA GLY A 198 -1.68 -12.59 11.68
C GLY A 198 -0.62 -11.84 10.86
N PRO A 199 -0.49 -10.52 11.04
CA PRO A 199 -1.15 -9.70 12.05
C PRO A 199 -2.51 -9.17 11.57
N ASN A 200 -3.57 -9.43 12.33
CA ASN A 200 -4.91 -8.87 12.11
C ASN A 200 -5.49 -8.39 13.44
N VAL A 201 -5.71 -7.08 13.55
CA VAL A 201 -6.21 -6.42 14.77
C VAL A 201 -7.71 -6.64 15.01
N PHE A 202 -8.46 -7.05 13.99
CA PHE A 202 -9.89 -7.31 14.07
C PHE A 202 -10.19 -8.79 14.38
N ALA A 203 -9.18 -9.64 14.44
CA ALA A 203 -9.38 -11.08 14.61
C ALA A 203 -10.01 -11.40 15.97
N GLY A 204 -11.02 -12.28 15.95
CA GLY A 204 -11.75 -12.72 17.15
C GLY A 204 -12.70 -11.68 17.72
N THR A 205 -13.07 -10.66 16.93
CA THR A 205 -14.12 -9.69 17.29
C THR A 205 -15.51 -10.12 16.81
N ASP A 206 -15.62 -11.31 16.22
CA ASP A 206 -16.89 -11.90 15.82
C ASP A 206 -17.72 -12.37 17.03
N PHE A 207 -19.03 -12.38 16.85
CA PHE A 207 -20.00 -12.89 17.82
C PHE A 207 -20.39 -14.36 17.56
N CYS A 208 -19.69 -15.13 16.71
CA CYS A 208 -20.09 -16.50 16.47
C CYS A 208 -20.00 -17.35 17.75
N LYS A 209 -20.96 -18.28 17.91
CA LYS A 209 -20.97 -19.20 19.05
C LYS A 209 -19.95 -20.30 18.82
N LYS A 210 -18.79 -20.17 19.45
CA LYS A 210 -17.62 -21.05 19.27
C LYS A 210 -17.91 -22.55 19.47
N GLU A 211 -18.90 -22.88 20.30
CA GLU A 211 -19.28 -24.27 20.58
C GLU A 211 -19.95 -24.97 19.40
N THR A 212 -20.83 -24.27 18.67
CA THR A 212 -21.68 -24.88 17.62
C THR A 212 -21.45 -24.31 16.23
N THR A 213 -20.73 -23.18 16.13
CA THR A 213 -20.50 -22.45 14.87
C THR A 213 -19.04 -22.05 14.68
N GLU A 214 -18.65 -21.90 13.41
CA GLU A 214 -17.37 -21.42 12.91
C GLU A 214 -17.58 -20.13 12.11
N CYS A 215 -16.66 -19.17 12.27
CA CYS A 215 -16.70 -17.89 11.60
C CYS A 215 -16.08 -17.97 10.20
N GLU A 216 -16.80 -17.46 9.20
CA GLU A 216 -16.33 -17.29 7.83
C GLU A 216 -16.45 -15.81 7.41
N PRO A 217 -15.38 -15.16 6.91
CA PRO A 217 -15.44 -13.77 6.49
C PRO A 217 -16.25 -13.62 5.19
N LEU A 218 -16.95 -12.50 5.05
CA LEU A 218 -17.66 -12.14 3.82
C LEU A 218 -16.83 -11.15 3.01
N HIS A 219 -16.62 -11.48 1.73
CA HIS A 219 -15.92 -10.59 0.79
C HIS A 219 -16.86 -9.56 0.16
N GLY A 220 -16.36 -8.36 -0.08
CA GLY A 220 -17.12 -7.23 -0.64
C GLY A 220 -18.09 -6.57 0.34
N TYR A 221 -17.94 -6.79 1.65
CA TYR A 221 -18.77 -6.19 2.68
C TYR A 221 -18.32 -4.75 3.04
N GLY A 222 -17.05 -4.45 2.78
CA GLY A 222 -16.40 -3.18 3.09
C GLY A 222 -15.97 -3.05 4.56
N PHE A 223 -15.56 -1.84 4.92
CA PHE A 223 -15.01 -1.53 6.25
C PHE A 223 -16.13 -1.34 7.28
N ARG A 224 -16.80 -2.43 7.66
CA ARG A 224 -17.94 -2.41 8.59
C ARG A 224 -17.94 -3.67 9.45
N ARG A 225 -18.45 -3.55 10.69
CA ARG A 225 -18.68 -4.72 11.56
C ARG A 225 -19.80 -5.60 11.00
N GLY A 226 -19.71 -6.89 11.28
CA GLY A 226 -20.68 -7.89 10.83
C GLY A 226 -20.40 -8.45 9.43
N GLY A 227 -19.21 -8.18 8.87
CA GLY A 227 -18.73 -8.70 7.59
C GLY A 227 -18.26 -10.16 7.66
N TYR A 228 -19.03 -10.99 8.35
CA TYR A 228 -18.77 -12.42 8.53
C TYR A 228 -20.10 -13.17 8.59
N GLN A 229 -20.05 -14.49 8.46
CA GLN A 229 -21.17 -15.38 8.70
C GLN A 229 -20.74 -16.53 9.60
N CYS A 230 -21.63 -16.99 10.47
CA CYS A 230 -21.40 -18.14 11.33
C CYS A 230 -22.00 -19.38 10.68
N ARG A 231 -21.13 -20.28 10.21
CA ARG A 231 -21.51 -21.60 9.70
C ARG A 231 -21.52 -22.61 10.83
N CYS A 232 -22.33 -23.65 10.74
CA CYS A 232 -22.32 -24.69 11.75
C CYS A 232 -21.02 -25.50 11.70
N ASN A 233 -20.50 -25.86 12.87
CA ASN A 233 -19.36 -26.77 12.99
C ASN A 233 -19.70 -28.14 12.38
N PRO A 234 -18.70 -28.92 11.94
CA PRO A 234 -18.92 -30.31 11.54
C PRO A 234 -19.65 -31.10 12.64
N GLY A 235 -20.66 -31.89 12.26
CA GLY A 235 -21.54 -32.59 13.20
C GLY A 235 -22.72 -31.76 13.72
N PHE A 236 -22.83 -30.49 13.32
CA PHE A 236 -23.97 -29.62 13.60
C PHE A 236 -24.65 -29.17 12.30
N ARG A 237 -25.95 -28.90 12.41
CA ARG A 237 -26.79 -28.37 11.33
C ARG A 237 -27.61 -27.19 11.81
N LEU A 238 -28.13 -26.41 10.86
CA LEU A 238 -29.09 -25.35 11.17
C LEU A 238 -30.41 -25.96 11.70
N PRO A 239 -31.09 -25.28 12.63
CA PRO A 239 -32.46 -25.61 13.01
C PRO A 239 -33.40 -25.56 11.79
N ASN A 240 -34.46 -26.36 11.78
CA ASN A 240 -35.36 -26.49 10.61
C ASN A 240 -36.01 -25.16 10.14
N VAL A 241 -36.10 -24.18 11.03
CA VAL A 241 -36.66 -22.85 10.76
C VAL A 241 -35.68 -21.96 10.00
N VAL A 242 -34.37 -22.16 10.19
CA VAL A 242 -33.30 -21.30 9.66
C VAL A 242 -32.66 -21.98 8.45
N ARG A 243 -32.66 -21.30 7.30
CA ARG A 243 -32.16 -21.87 6.04
C ARG A 243 -30.77 -21.38 5.62
N ARG A 244 -30.28 -20.30 6.24
CA ARG A 244 -29.00 -19.66 5.87
C ARG A 244 -28.09 -19.59 7.10
N PRO A 245 -26.76 -19.60 6.92
CA PRO A 245 -25.81 -19.29 7.99
C PRO A 245 -26.17 -17.97 8.68
N TYR A 246 -25.82 -17.86 9.96
CA TYR A 246 -26.16 -16.66 10.71
C TYR A 246 -25.25 -15.51 10.29
N LEU A 247 -25.82 -14.44 9.74
CA LEU A 247 -25.05 -13.29 9.29
C LEU A 247 -24.56 -12.47 10.48
N GLY A 248 -23.28 -12.10 10.46
CA GLY A 248 -22.64 -11.27 11.48
C GLY A 248 -23.39 -9.95 11.71
N GLN A 249 -23.90 -9.33 10.64
CA GLN A 249 -24.74 -8.12 10.74
C GLN A 249 -25.95 -8.28 11.68
N ILE A 250 -26.57 -9.47 11.70
CA ILE A 250 -27.72 -9.75 12.56
C ILE A 250 -27.24 -9.99 13.99
N LEU A 251 -26.12 -10.70 14.17
CA LEU A 251 -25.54 -10.97 15.49
C LEU A 251 -25.08 -9.68 16.18
N GLU A 252 -24.39 -8.81 15.47
CA GLU A 252 -23.87 -7.53 15.96
C GLU A 252 -25.00 -6.57 16.39
N ARG A 253 -26.21 -6.75 15.83
CA ARG A 253 -27.41 -5.97 16.18
C ARG A 253 -28.27 -6.65 17.25
N ALA A 254 -28.09 -7.94 17.50
CA ALA A 254 -28.94 -8.71 18.38
C ALA A 254 -28.83 -8.23 19.83
N THR A 255 -29.94 -8.28 20.56
CA THR A 255 -29.93 -8.05 22.01
C THR A 255 -29.27 -9.23 22.72
N ALA A 256 -28.75 -9.02 23.94
CA ALA A 256 -28.15 -10.08 24.73
C ALA A 256 -29.09 -11.29 24.92
N ALA A 257 -30.38 -11.03 25.20
CA ALA A 257 -31.38 -12.08 25.40
C ALA A 257 -31.73 -12.86 24.11
N GLU A 258 -31.62 -12.24 22.94
CA GLU A 258 -31.77 -12.92 21.64
C GLU A 258 -30.51 -13.73 21.32
N PHE A 259 -29.34 -13.17 21.60
CA PHE A 259 -28.06 -13.82 21.36
C PHE A 259 -27.89 -15.11 22.18
N GLU A 260 -28.22 -15.06 23.48
CA GLU A 260 -28.14 -16.22 24.37
C GLU A 260 -29.03 -17.37 23.91
N ARG A 261 -30.30 -17.07 23.59
CA ARG A 261 -31.30 -18.09 23.21
C ARG A 261 -31.20 -18.54 21.75
N GLY A 262 -30.70 -17.66 20.87
CA GLY A 262 -30.67 -17.88 19.41
C GLY A 262 -29.31 -18.33 18.88
N PHE A 263 -29.18 -18.32 17.56
CA PHE A 263 -27.90 -18.47 16.82
C PHE A 263 -27.08 -19.75 17.10
N ASN A 264 -27.68 -20.75 17.76
CA ASN A 264 -27.06 -22.06 17.97
C ASN A 264 -27.32 -22.97 16.76
N CYS A 265 -26.37 -23.86 16.46
CA CYS A 265 -26.63 -25.02 15.61
C CYS A 265 -27.00 -26.24 16.45
N VAL A 266 -27.74 -27.18 15.86
CA VAL A 266 -28.18 -28.42 16.52
C VAL A 266 -27.35 -29.61 16.05
N PRO A 267 -27.04 -30.59 16.90
CA PRO A 267 -26.28 -31.76 16.48
C PRO A 267 -27.02 -32.56 15.40
N ILE A 268 -26.26 -33.09 14.45
CA ILE A 268 -26.72 -34.00 13.40
C ILE A 268 -26.87 -35.37 14.05
N GLY A 269 -28.11 -35.90 14.09
CA GLY A 269 -28.36 -37.26 14.54
C GLY A 269 -27.82 -38.30 13.54
N CYS A 270 -27.52 -39.51 14.00
CA CYS A 270 -26.87 -40.58 13.22
C CYS A 270 -27.58 -40.99 11.91
N GLU A 271 -28.83 -40.60 11.67
CA GLU A 271 -29.59 -40.98 10.47
C GLU A 271 -29.38 -40.06 9.26
N SER A 272 -28.68 -38.92 9.40
CA SER A 272 -28.66 -37.87 8.37
C SER A 272 -27.37 -37.72 7.56
N TYR A 273 -26.41 -38.65 7.72
CA TYR A 273 -25.15 -38.64 6.96
C TYR A 273 -25.29 -38.94 5.46
N LEU A 274 -26.46 -39.40 4.99
CA LEU A 274 -26.61 -39.96 3.64
C LEU A 274 -26.90 -38.95 2.51
N SER A 275 -26.84 -37.64 2.74
CA SER A 275 -27.34 -36.64 1.76
C SER A 275 -26.35 -35.56 1.30
N LEU A 276 -25.06 -35.66 1.62
CA LEU A 276 -24.07 -34.63 1.27
C LEU A 276 -22.93 -35.11 0.34
N GLN A 277 -23.23 -36.01 -0.59
CA GLN A 277 -22.38 -36.31 -1.75
C GLN A 277 -23.22 -36.22 -3.03
N ILE A 278 -23.39 -34.99 -3.55
CA ILE A 278 -23.68 -34.70 -4.96
C ILE A 278 -22.85 -33.48 -5.35
#